data_AF-A0A3C1YE54-F1
#
_entry.id   AF-A0A3C1YE54-F1
#
_cell.length_a   1.000
_cell.length_b   1.000
_cell.length_c   1.000
_cell.angle_alpha   90.00
_cell.angle_beta   90.00
_cell.angle_gamma   90.00
#
_symmetry.space_group_name_H-M   'P 1'
#
loop_
_entity.id
_entity.type
_entity.pdbx_description
1 polymer ?
#
loop_
_entity_poly.entity_id
_entity_poly.type
_entity_poly.pdbx_seq_one_letter_code
_entity_poly.pdbx_strand_id
1 'polypeptide(L)' 'VIFSATRITDGDFLQGVRYAGSCATTHSVVMRSTTGTVRFIKATHRLDLKPHYVARTCPVSFGR' A
#
# COMPACT_ATOMS: atom_id res chain seq x y z
N VAL A 1 3.78 23.30 0.70
CA VAL A 1 3.10 22.21 1.43
C VAL A 1 3.10 20.94 0.60
N ILE A 2 3.36 19.80 1.23
CA ILE A 2 3.25 18.45 0.65
C ILE A 2 2.32 17.66 1.57
N PHE A 3 1.39 16.91 0.99
CA PHE A 3 0.52 15.99 1.71
C PHE A 3 0.68 14.59 1.11
N SER A 4 0.70 13.58 1.98
CA SER A 4 0.72 12.18 1.58
C SER A 4 -0.20 11.38 2.49
N ALA A 5 -1.01 10.52 1.89
CA ALA A 5 -1.84 9.56 2.61
C ALA A 5 -1.73 8.19 1.94
N THR A 6 -1.62 7.14 2.75
CA THR A 6 -1.67 5.74 2.31
C THR A 6 -2.90 5.10 2.93
N ARG A 7 -3.64 4.33 2.14
CA ARG A 7 -4.84 3.68 2.65
C ARG A 7 -4.50 2.36 3.34
N ILE A 8 -5.07 2.14 4.52
CA ILE A 8 -4.89 0.91 5.31
C ILE A 8 -6.04 -0.08 5.04
N THR A 9 -7.30 0.39 5.14
CA THR A 9 -8.53 -0.41 4.96
C THR A 9 -9.24 -0.01 3.67
N ASP A 10 -10.01 -0.90 3.04
CA ASP A 10 -10.77 -0.58 1.81
C ASP A 10 -11.82 0.54 2.00
N GLY A 11 -12.26 1.10 0.89
CA GLY A 11 -13.46 1.92 0.75
C GLY A 11 -13.34 2.85 -0.46
N ASP A 12 -14.08 3.95 -0.49
CA ASP A 12 -14.48 4.51 -1.80
C ASP A 12 -13.37 5.19 -2.61
N PHE A 13 -12.38 5.82 -1.97
CA PHE A 13 -11.41 6.68 -2.66
C PHE A 13 -10.09 6.01 -3.14
N LEU A 14 -9.56 5.05 -2.38
CA LEU A 14 -8.34 4.26 -2.64
C LEU A 14 -8.56 2.79 -2.21
N GLN A 15 -7.82 1.82 -2.73
CA GLN A 15 -7.94 0.44 -2.22
C GLN A 15 -7.10 0.27 -0.94
N GLY A 16 -7.59 -0.52 0.01
CA GLY A 16 -6.84 -0.87 1.22
C GLY A 16 -5.61 -1.71 0.90
N VAL A 17 -4.80 -2.00 1.92
CA VAL A 17 -3.61 -2.86 1.72
C VAL A 17 -4.08 -4.27 1.39
N ARG A 18 -3.65 -4.79 0.24
CA ARG A 18 -3.95 -6.17 -0.16
C ARG A 18 -2.70 -7.03 -0.09
N TYR A 19 -2.82 -8.15 0.62
CA TYR A 19 -1.78 -9.15 0.71
C TYR A 19 -2.13 -10.31 -0.22
N ALA A 20 -1.18 -10.70 -1.07
CA ALA A 20 -1.31 -11.82 -1.99
C ALA A 20 0.01 -12.61 -1.97
N GLY A 21 0.04 -13.70 -1.20
CA GLY A 21 1.23 -14.52 -1.01
C GLY A 21 2.40 -13.72 -0.44
N SER A 22 3.50 -13.65 -1.19
CA SER A 22 4.70 -12.87 -0.83
C SER A 22 4.64 -11.40 -1.22
N CYS A 23 3.53 -10.92 -1.79
CA CYS A 23 3.37 -9.55 -2.23
C CYS A 23 2.33 -8.79 -1.40
N ALA A 24 2.59 -7.52 -1.12
CA ALA A 24 1.59 -6.59 -0.60
C ALA A 24 1.41 -5.43 -1.58
N THR A 25 0.17 -5.02 -1.85
CA THR A 25 -0.13 -3.87 -2.70
C THR A 25 -0.71 -2.75 -1.84
N THR A 26 -0.15 -1.55 -1.98
CA THR A 26 -0.65 -0.35 -1.30
C THR A 26 -1.07 0.71 -2.32
N HIS A 27 -2.12 1.45 -2.00
CA HIS A 27 -2.54 2.63 -2.74
C HIS A 27 -2.33 3.89 -1.89
N SER A 28 -1.65 4.87 -2.46
CA SER A 28 -1.33 6.14 -1.81
C SER A 28 -1.64 7.31 -2.72
N VAL A 29 -1.92 8.46 -2.14
CA VAL A 29 -2.01 9.75 -2.84
C VAL A 29 -0.97 10.69 -2.29
N VAL A 30 -0.28 11.41 -3.18
CA VAL A 30 0.66 12.46 -2.83
C VAL A 30 0.28 13.71 -3.59
N MET A 31 0.18 14.84 -2.89
CA MET A 31 -0.11 16.14 -3.50
C MET A 31 0.89 17.19 -3.06
N ARG A 32 1.31 18.03 -4.01
CA ARG A 32 2.27 19.13 -3.79
C ARG A 32 1.64 20.45 -4.21
N SER A 33 1.45 21.34 -3.25
CA SER A 33 0.82 22.66 -3.47
C SER A 33 1.62 23.53 -4.44
N THR A 34 2.94 23.53 -4.34
CA THR A 34 3.81 24.39 -5.17
C THR A 34 3.74 24.06 -6.66
N THR A 35 3.46 22.81 -7.03
CA THR A 35 3.36 22.38 -8.43
C THR A 35 1.94 22.02 -8.86
N GLY A 36 0.96 22.10 -7.95
CA GLY A 36 -0.41 21.61 -8.16
C GLY A 36 -0.49 20.11 -8.50
N THR A 37 0.60 19.34 -8.34
CA THR A 37 0.65 17.96 -8.82
C THR A 37 -0.02 17.03 -7.83
N VAL A 38 -0.91 16.18 -8.32
CA VAL A 38 -1.51 15.07 -7.59
C VAL A 38 -1.03 13.76 -8.22
N ARG A 39 -0.52 12.84 -7.40
CA ARG A 39 -0.02 11.54 -7.84
C ARG A 39 -0.75 10.45 -7.08
N PHE A 40 -1.36 9.55 -7.83
CA PHE A 40 -1.85 8.28 -7.32
C PHE A 40 -0.75 7.24 -7.49
N ILE A 41 -0.32 6.62 -6.40
CA ILE A 41 0.79 5.68 -6.38
C ILE A 41 0.25 4.32 -5.96
N LYS A 42 0.39 3.34 -6.86
CA LYS A 42 0.19 1.92 -6.58
C LYS A 42 1.55 1.28 -6.43
N ALA A 43 1.85 0.75 -5.25
CA ALA A 43 3.13 0.11 -4.97
C ALA A 43 2.93 -1.37 -4.68
N THR A 44 3.74 -2.21 -5.34
CA THR A 44 3.83 -3.65 -5.06
C THR A 44 5.08 -3.90 -4.22
N HIS A 45 4.88 -4.36 -3.00
CA HIS A 45 5.92 -4.68 -2.02
C HIS A 45 6.19 -6.18 -2.05
N ARG A 46 7.40 -6.55 -2.42
CA ARG A 46 7.91 -7.92 -2.31
C ARG A 46 8.35 -8.19 -0.88
N LEU A 47 7.54 -8.93 -0.13
CA LEU A 47 7.77 -9.24 1.29
C LEU A 47 8.81 -10.35 1.47
N ASP A 48 8.97 -11.23 0.48
CA ASP A 48 9.99 -12.28 0.39
C ASP A 48 11.43 -11.73 0.47
N LEU A 49 11.64 -10.50 0.00
CA LEU A 49 12.94 -9.85 -0.01
C LEU A 49 13.18 -8.91 1.19
N LYS A 50 12.20 -8.78 2.09
CA LYS A 50 12.33 -7.88 3.26
C LYS A 50 12.93 -8.62 4.46
N PRO A 51 13.57 -7.90 5.40
CA PRO A 51 14.11 -8.49 6.62
C PRO A 51 13.05 -9.29 7.39
N HIS A 52 13.49 -10.35 8.10
CA HIS A 52 12.61 -11.33 8.75
C HIS A 52 11.51 -10.75 9.66
N TYR A 53 11.72 -9.58 10.26
CA TYR A 53 10.70 -8.93 11.10
C TYR A 53 9.52 -8.36 10.29
N VAL A 54 9.73 -8.06 9.00
CA VAL A 54 8.70 -7.56 8.07
C VAL A 54 8.17 -8.68 7.16
N ALA A 55 9.02 -9.65 6.85
CA ALA A 55 8.65 -10.87 6.10
C ALA A 55 7.79 -11.80 6.97
N ARG A 56 6.59 -11.34 7.34
CA ARG A 56 5.51 -12.27 7.60
C ARG A 56 5.22 -12.92 6.24
N THR A 57 5.72 -14.13 6.02
CA THR A 57 5.13 -15.07 5.06
C THR A 57 3.65 -15.04 5.36
N CYS A 58 2.85 -14.36 4.55
CA CYS A 58 1.44 -14.15 4.86
C CYS A 58 0.71 -15.43 4.46
N PRO A 59 0.24 -16.26 5.41
CA PRO A 59 -0.83 -17.18 5.07
C PRO A 59 -2.06 -16.29 4.96
N VAL A 60 -2.53 -16.06 3.73
CA VAL A 60 -3.83 -15.43 3.52
C VAL A 60 -4.90 -16.40 4.02
N SER A 61 -5.19 -16.36 5.31
CA SER A 61 -6.39 -16.92 5.92
C SER A 61 -7.31 -15.76 6.28
N PHE A 62 -7.79 -15.05 5.27
CA PHE A 62 -9.12 -14.47 5.39
C PHE A 62 -10.07 -15.64 5.07
N GLY A 63 -11.03 -15.91 5.97
CA GLY A 63 -11.83 -17.14 5.97
C GLY A 63 -12.41 -17.51 4.61
N ARG A 64 -12.70 -18.81 4.48
CA ARG A 64 -13.50 -19.45 3.42
C ARG A 64 -14.21 -18.52 2.44
#